data_AF-X0V3E6-F1
#
_entry.id   AF-X0V3E6-F1
#
_cell.length_a   1.000
_cell.length_b   1.000
_cell.length_c   1.000
_cell.angle_alpha   90.00
_cell.angle_beta   90.00
_cell.angle_gamma   90.00
#
_symmetry.space_group_name_H-M   'P 1'
#
loop_
_entity.id
_entity.type
_entity.pdbx_description
1 polymer ?
#
loop_
_entity_poly.entity_id
_entity_poly.type
_entity_poly.pdbx_seq_one_letter_code
_entity_poly.pdbx_strand_id
1 'polypeptide(L)' 'ARRPFQLVYYEACLGQQDALRREKYLKTAYGKRYLKNRLREELHERG' A
#
# COMPACT_ATOMS: atom_id res chain seq x y z
N ALA A 1 -4.20 -15.05 -18.39
CA ALA A 1 -5.08 -13.88 -18.11
C ALA A 1 -4.69 -13.26 -16.76
N ARG A 2 -4.65 -11.93 -16.64
CA ARG A 2 -4.51 -11.26 -15.33
C ARG A 2 -5.80 -11.48 -14.52
N ARG A 3 -5.67 -11.89 -13.25
CA ARG A 3 -6.82 -11.95 -12.33
C ARG A 3 -7.24 -10.52 -11.97
N PRO A 4 -8.55 -10.26 -11.71
CA PRO A 4 -9.00 -8.96 -11.24
C PRO A 4 -8.30 -8.61 -9.92
N PHE A 5 -7.88 -7.35 -9.77
CA PHE A 5 -7.32 -6.85 -8.53
C PHE A 5 -8.44 -6.41 -7.58
N GLN A 6 -8.26 -6.69 -6.29
CA GLN A 6 -9.14 -6.17 -5.24
C GLN A 6 -8.42 -5.04 -4.50
N LEU A 7 -9.11 -3.92 -4.29
CA LEU A 7 -8.60 -2.81 -3.49
C LEU A 7 -8.74 -3.17 -2.01
N VAL A 8 -7.61 -3.30 -1.31
CA VAL A 8 -7.55 -3.59 0.14
C VAL A 8 -7.15 -2.37 0.96
N TYR A 9 -6.54 -1.38 0.33
CA TYR A 9 -6.01 -0.21 1.03
C TYR A 9 -5.72 0.94 0.06
N TYR A 10 -6.01 2.17 0.48
CA TYR A 10 -5.59 3.39 -0.19
C TYR A 10 -5.30 4.51 0.81
N GLU A 11 -4.47 5.47 0.41
CA GLU A 11 -4.22 6.71 1.13
C GLU A 11 -4.48 7.88 0.19
N ALA A 12 -5.00 8.99 0.71
CA ALA A 12 -5.19 10.23 -0.02
C ALA A 12 -4.29 11.33 0.56
N CYS A 13 -3.69 12.15 -0.30
CA CYS A 13 -2.91 13.31 0.09
C CYS A 13 -3.54 14.57 -0.52
N LEU A 14 -3.50 15.69 0.20
CA LEU A 14 -4.03 16.96 -0.28
C LEU A 14 -3.17 17.60 -1.37
N GLY A 15 -1.86 17.31 -1.36
CA GLY A 15 -0.90 17.82 -2.34
C GLY A 15 -0.29 16.71 -3.20
N GLN A 16 -0.06 17.01 -4.48
CA GLN A 16 0.60 16.08 -5.40
C GLN A 16 2.02 15.72 -4.95
N GLN A 17 2.78 16.67 -4.42
CA GLN A 17 4.15 16.42 -3.96
C GLN A 17 4.19 15.44 -2.79
N ASP A 18 3.23 15.54 -1.87
CA ASP A 18 3.09 14.59 -0.76
C ASP A 18 2.70 13.20 -1.25
N ALA A 19 1.75 13.11 -2.19
CA ALA A 19 1.37 11.85 -2.83
C ALA A 19 2.58 11.17 -3.51
N LEU A 20 3.37 11.93 -4.27
CA LEU A 20 4.55 11.41 -4.96
C LEU A 20 5.64 10.96 -4.00
N ARG A 21 5.91 11.73 -2.94
CA ARG A 21 6.85 11.32 -1.88
C ARG A 21 6.39 10.04 -1.21
N ARG A 22 5.09 9.94 -0.92
CA ARG A 22 4.48 8.77 -0.29
C ARG A 22 4.55 7.54 -1.17
N GLU A 23 4.19 7.66 -2.44
CA GLU A 23 4.26 6.58 -3.42
C GLU A 23 5.70 6.05 -3.55
N LYS A 24 6.69 6.94 -3.68
CA LYS A 24 8.11 6.56 -3.74
C LYS A 24 8.54 5.81 -2.49
N TYR A 25 8.19 6.29 -1.31
CA TYR A 25 8.49 5.63 -0.04
C TYR A 25 7.86 4.23 0.03
N LEU A 26 6.58 4.09 -0.33
CA LEU A 26 5.86 2.80 -0.25
C LEU A 26 6.46 1.71 -1.16
N LYS A 27 7.17 2.10 -2.22
CA LYS A 27 7.89 1.18 -3.11
C LYS A 27 9.25 0.71 -2.57
N THR A 28 9.81 1.37 -1.54
CA THR A 28 11.08 0.98 -0.89
C THR A 28 10.92 -0.30 -0.05
N ALA A 29 12.04 -0.90 0.39
CA ALA A 29 12.02 -2.05 1.30
C ALA A 29 11.30 -1.73 2.62
N TYR A 30 11.60 -0.57 3.22
CA TYR A 30 10.95 -0.12 4.45
C TYR A 30 9.47 0.20 4.23
N GLY A 31 9.10 0.83 3.12
CA GLY A 31 7.70 1.09 2.77
C GLY A 31 6.88 -0.18 2.56
N LYS A 32 7.45 -1.20 1.92
CA LYS A 32 6.83 -2.52 1.80
C LYS A 32 6.64 -3.19 3.16
N ARG A 33 7.64 -3.11 4.05
CA ARG A 33 7.52 -3.63 5.43
C ARG A 33 6.44 -2.89 6.22
N TYR A 34 6.37 -1.57 6.07
CA TYR A 34 5.32 -0.74 6.64
C TYR A 34 3.93 -1.21 6.17
N LEU A 35 3.72 -1.40 4.87
CA LEU A 35 2.42 -1.86 4.34
C LEU A 35 2.06 -3.26 4.84
N LYS A 36 3.02 -4.20 4.88
CA LYS A 36 2.79 -5.54 5.44
C LYS A 36 2.35 -5.49 6.91
N ASN A 37 2.99 -4.64 7.71
CA ASN A 37 2.62 -4.48 9.11
C ASN A 37 1.26 -3.79 9.25
N ARG A 38 0.98 -2.78 8.41
CA ARG A 38 -0.30 -2.04 8.44
C ARG A 38 -1.48 -2.89 8.00
N LEU A 39 -1.27 -3.77 7.02
CA LEU A 39 -2.28 -4.67 6.45
C LEU A 39 -2.19 -6.08 7.04
N ARG A 40 -1.61 -6.23 8.23
CA ARG A 40 -1.32 -7.55 8.81
C ARG A 40 -2.59 -8.40 8.95
N GLU A 41 -3.65 -7.84 9.53
CA GLU A 41 -4.92 -8.56 9.76
C GLU A 41 -5.63 -8.85 8.43
N GLU A 42 -5.81 -7.83 7.58
CA GLU A 42 -6.45 -7.98 6.25
C GLU A 42 -5.73 -9.01 5.36
N LEU A 43 -4.39 -9.06 5.40
CA LEU A 43 -3.62 -10.05 4.65
C LEU A 43 -3.59 -11.44 5.32
N HIS A 44 -3.85 -11.52 6.63
CA HIS A 44 -3.94 -12.78 7.36
C HIS A 44 -5.28 -13.48 7.12
N GLU A 45 -6.39 -12.75 7.12
CA GLU A 45 -7.74 -13.27 6.87
C GLU A 45 -7.97 -13.74 5.42
N ARG A 46 -7.06 -13.38 4.50
CA ARG A 46 -7.12 -13.72 3.07
C ARG A 46 -6.16 -14.84 2.64
N GLY A 47 -5.35 -15.36 3.56
CA GLY A 47 -4.42 -16.47 3.32
C GLY A 47 -5.10 -17.81 3.52
#